data_AF-A0A3D8MQY5-F1
#
_entry.id   AF-A0A3D8MQY5-F1
#
_cell.length_a   1.000
_cell.length_b   1.000
_cell.length_c   1.000
_cell.angle_alpha   90.00
_cell.angle_beta   90.00
_cell.angle_gamma   90.00
#
_symmetry.space_group_name_H-M   'P 1'
#
loop_
_entity.id
_entity.type
_entity.pdbx_description
1 polymer ?
#
loop_
_entity_poly.entity_id
_entity_poly.type
_entity_poly.pdbx_seq_one_letter_code
_entity_poly.pdbx_strand_id
1 'polypeptide(L)'
;MMRWDGYEAAVLADRRLEALLAGGMRSWAWVCAGPLLALGVMGISPGGEEAWEAMSAVVYGTGAWVACGEVRSEWGRWVREGALGVGATSQVMGALRATGLLGVLFTAGFVAVAVMMGASSPPVGWLALVLLALFFSGLGSGVLVATAMRARPMAWAVVAGVVGAQLAALGWAGANWWVPVSSAYASLEAFGGEAVDVFAGAGRLAAVAATGGVGVVMSMWMLARRRY
;
A
#
# COMPACT_ATOMS: atom_id res chain seq x y z
N MET A 1 9.79 23.02 -16.22
CA MET A 1 8.88 22.87 -15.07
C MET A 1 9.05 21.54 -14.32
N MET A 2 9.09 20.36 -14.96
CA MET A 2 9.24 19.04 -14.27
C MET A 2 10.46 18.85 -13.34
N ARG A 3 11.57 19.59 -13.54
CA ARG A 3 12.79 19.42 -12.74
C ARG A 3 12.66 19.95 -11.30
N TRP A 4 11.75 20.90 -11.07
CA TRP A 4 11.50 21.52 -9.77
C TRP A 4 10.57 20.66 -8.91
N ASP A 5 9.54 20.06 -9.50
CA ASP A 5 8.58 19.18 -8.80
C ASP A 5 9.24 17.95 -8.17
N GLY A 6 10.23 17.36 -8.84
CA GLY A 6 10.94 16.18 -8.33
C GLY A 6 11.82 16.48 -7.11
N TYR A 7 12.45 17.67 -7.10
CA TYR A 7 13.26 18.16 -5.98
C TYR A 7 12.36 18.55 -4.80
N GLU A 8 11.27 19.28 -5.05
CA GLU A 8 10.29 19.61 -4.02
C GLU A 8 9.70 18.35 -3.36
N ALA A 9 9.32 17.35 -4.16
CA ALA A 9 8.84 16.07 -3.66
C ALA A 9 9.90 15.36 -2.79
N ALA A 10 11.18 15.46 -3.14
CA ALA A 10 12.27 14.87 -2.37
C ALA A 10 12.47 15.59 -1.02
N VAL A 11 12.49 16.92 -1.02
CA VAL A 11 12.62 17.72 0.22
C VAL A 11 11.43 17.49 1.16
N LEU A 12 10.22 17.39 0.60
CA LEU A 12 9.03 17.06 1.39
C LEU A 12 9.08 15.64 1.95
N ALA A 13 9.57 14.68 1.16
CA ALA A 13 9.73 13.29 1.60
C ALA A 13 10.75 13.18 2.74
N ASP A 14 11.90 13.85 2.61
CA ASP A 14 12.99 13.82 3.58
C ASP A 14 12.53 14.35 4.94
N ARG A 15 11.89 15.54 4.96
CA ARG A 15 11.31 16.12 6.18
C ARG A 15 10.26 15.22 6.84
N ARG A 16 9.45 14.51 6.04
CA ARG A 16 8.44 13.59 6.56
C ARG A 16 9.10 12.33 7.13
N LEU A 17 10.13 11.82 6.46
CA LEU A 17 10.92 10.70 6.95
C LEU A 17 11.59 11.07 8.28
N GLU A 18 12.20 12.25 8.38
CA GLU A 18 12.77 12.78 9.62
C GLU A 18 11.71 12.85 10.73
N ALA A 19 10.53 13.39 10.45
CA ALA A 19 9.44 13.46 11.43
C ALA A 19 8.97 12.07 11.89
N LEU A 20 8.89 11.11 10.97
CA LEU A 20 8.53 9.72 11.25
C LEU A 20 9.61 9.04 12.10
N LEU A 21 10.88 9.21 11.77
CA LEU A 21 12.01 8.61 12.47
C LEU A 21 12.27 9.26 13.85
N ALA A 22 12.07 10.58 13.96
CA ALA A 22 12.16 11.33 15.21
C ALA A 22 11.10 10.92 16.24
N GLY A 23 10.07 10.17 15.82
CA GLY A 23 9.03 9.61 16.69
C GLY A 23 9.51 8.56 17.72
N GLY A 24 10.80 8.22 17.75
CA GLY A 24 11.39 7.34 18.77
C GLY A 24 10.75 5.95 18.79
N MET A 25 10.14 5.55 19.91
CA MET A 25 9.49 4.23 20.05
C MET A 25 8.39 3.96 19.00
N ARG A 26 7.74 5.00 18.47
CA ARG A 26 6.72 4.87 17.42
C ARG A 26 7.31 4.47 16.06
N SER A 27 8.54 4.85 15.74
CA SER A 27 9.18 4.45 14.48
C SER A 27 9.57 2.97 14.50
N TRP A 28 10.03 2.47 15.65
CA TRP A 28 10.31 1.05 15.87
C TRP A 28 9.05 0.18 15.78
N ALA A 29 7.90 0.68 16.23
CA ALA A 29 6.63 -0.04 16.09
C ALA A 29 6.30 -0.36 14.62
N TRP A 30 6.67 0.51 13.67
CA TRP A 30 6.47 0.26 12.24
C TRP A 30 7.40 -0.80 11.67
N VAL A 31 8.65 -0.83 12.13
CA VAL A 31 9.63 -1.86 11.74
C VAL A 31 9.17 -3.24 12.22
N CYS A 32 8.66 -3.31 13.46
CA CYS A 32 8.17 -4.55 14.04
C CYS A 32 6.77 -4.95 13.53
N ALA A 33 5.98 -4.03 12.98
CA ALA A 33 4.62 -4.30 12.53
C ALA A 33 4.56 -5.38 11.43
N GLY A 34 5.49 -5.36 10.48
CA GLY A 34 5.55 -6.37 9.41
C GLY A 34 5.70 -7.79 9.94
N PRO A 35 6.78 -8.08 10.69
CA PRO A 35 6.98 -9.37 11.35
C PRO A 35 5.81 -9.80 12.24
N LEU A 36 5.28 -8.90 13.08
CA LEU A 36 4.19 -9.22 14.01
C LEU A 36 2.88 -9.55 13.29
N LEU A 37 2.54 -8.81 12.24
CA LEU A 37 1.36 -9.11 11.43
C LEU A 37 1.53 -10.41 10.64
N ALA A 38 2.74 -10.71 10.15
CA ALA A 38 3.03 -12.01 9.53
C ALA A 38 2.85 -13.16 10.52
N LEU A 39 3.34 -13.04 11.77
CA LEU A 39 3.10 -14.03 12.83
C LEU A 39 1.60 -14.23 13.07
N GLY A 40 0.83 -13.14 13.11
CA GLY A 40 -0.62 -13.21 13.28
C GLY A 40 -1.32 -13.94 12.13
N VAL A 41 -0.97 -13.62 10.89
CA VAL A 41 -1.54 -14.27 9.69
C VAL A 41 -1.17 -15.75 9.65
N MET A 42 0.12 -16.07 9.78
CA MET A 42 0.63 -17.43 9.70
C MET A 42 0.23 -18.30 10.91
N GLY A 43 -0.04 -17.68 12.06
CA GLY A 43 -0.56 -18.38 13.24
C GLY A 43 -2.04 -18.77 13.11
N ILE A 44 -2.81 -18.08 12.26
CA ILE A 44 -4.22 -18.37 12.00
C ILE A 44 -4.38 -19.33 10.81
N SER A 45 -3.58 -19.15 9.76
CA SER A 45 -3.59 -20.00 8.56
C SER A 45 -2.16 -20.50 8.27
N PRO A 46 -1.70 -21.56 8.94
CA PRO A 46 -0.35 -22.07 8.75
C PRO A 46 -0.22 -22.81 7.41
N GLY A 47 0.50 -22.19 6.46
CA GLY A 47 1.21 -22.90 5.39
C GLY A 47 0.40 -23.38 4.18
N GLY A 48 -0.76 -22.79 3.88
CA GLY A 48 -1.59 -23.13 2.70
C GLY A 48 -1.90 -21.95 1.79
N GLU A 49 -2.66 -22.20 0.72
CA GLU A 49 -3.18 -21.19 -0.21
C GLU A 49 -4.02 -20.11 0.53
N GLU A 50 -4.75 -20.51 1.57
CA GLU A 50 -5.51 -19.63 2.46
C GLU A 50 -4.63 -18.55 3.14
N ALA A 51 -3.34 -18.84 3.38
CA ALA A 51 -2.42 -17.86 3.94
C ALA A 51 -2.15 -16.73 2.93
N TRP A 52 -2.12 -17.01 1.62
CA TRP A 52 -1.87 -16.00 0.60
C TRP A 52 -2.99 -14.96 0.53
N GLU A 53 -4.24 -15.38 0.74
CA GLU A 53 -5.39 -14.47 0.81
C GLU A 53 -5.25 -13.52 2.01
N ALA A 54 -5.02 -14.08 3.19
CA ALA A 54 -4.89 -13.32 4.42
C ALA A 54 -3.68 -12.37 4.38
N MET A 55 -2.54 -12.84 3.87
CA MET A 55 -1.35 -12.00 3.65
C MET A 55 -1.66 -10.85 2.70
N SER A 56 -2.34 -11.13 1.59
CA SER A 56 -2.71 -10.11 0.60
C SER A 56 -3.60 -9.03 1.22
N ALA A 57 -4.64 -9.44 1.95
CA ALA A 57 -5.56 -8.51 2.59
C ALA A 57 -4.88 -7.64 3.66
N VAL A 58 -4.07 -8.24 4.51
CA VAL A 58 -3.35 -7.53 5.59
C VAL A 58 -2.35 -6.54 5.01
N VAL A 59 -1.58 -6.92 4.00
CA VAL A 59 -0.57 -6.04 3.39
C VAL A 59 -1.23 -4.88 2.64
N TYR A 60 -2.29 -5.14 1.86
CA TYR A 60 -3.08 -4.10 1.21
C TYR A 60 -3.69 -3.13 2.23
N GLY A 61 -4.37 -3.69 3.24
CA GLY A 61 -5.05 -2.91 4.28
C GLY A 61 -4.09 -2.05 5.09
N THR A 62 -2.90 -2.58 5.41
CA THR A 62 -1.86 -1.83 6.10
C THR A 62 -1.37 -0.66 5.27
N GLY A 63 -1.09 -0.87 3.97
CA GLY A 63 -0.72 0.23 3.07
C GLY A 63 -1.80 1.32 2.99
N ALA A 64 -3.06 0.92 2.80
CA ALA A 64 -4.19 1.85 2.76
C ALA A 64 -4.34 2.62 4.07
N TRP A 65 -4.14 1.94 5.19
CA TRP A 65 -4.25 2.54 6.50
C TRP A 65 -3.15 3.58 6.73
N VAL A 66 -1.89 3.21 6.49
CA VAL A 66 -0.72 4.08 6.67
C VAL A 66 -0.84 5.36 5.85
N ALA A 67 -1.13 5.23 4.54
CA ALA A 67 -1.27 6.38 3.67
C ALA A 67 -2.42 7.30 4.09
N CYS A 68 -3.57 6.74 4.48
CA CYS A 68 -4.69 7.52 4.97
C CYS A 68 -4.32 8.29 6.24
N GLY A 69 -3.64 7.64 7.19
CA GLY A 69 -3.17 8.26 8.43
C GLY A 69 -2.23 9.44 8.18
N GLU A 70 -1.26 9.26 7.29
CA GLU A 70 -0.27 10.28 6.93
C GLU A 70 -0.93 11.52 6.30
N VAL A 71 -1.81 11.33 5.30
CA VAL A 71 -2.52 12.44 4.67
C VAL A 71 -3.38 13.18 5.69
N ARG A 72 -3.94 12.46 6.66
CA ARG A 72 -4.79 13.07 7.69
C ARG A 72 -4.04 13.90 8.69
N SER A 73 -2.95 13.37 9.24
CA SER A 73 -2.13 14.10 10.22
C SER A 73 -1.56 15.38 9.61
N GLU A 74 -1.21 15.33 8.32
CA GLU A 74 -0.58 16.46 7.62
C GLU A 74 -1.57 17.33 6.83
N TRP A 75 -2.88 17.07 6.87
CA TRP A 75 -3.85 17.76 5.99
C TRP A 75 -3.82 19.27 6.12
N GLY A 76 -3.78 19.79 7.35
CA GLY A 76 -3.70 21.22 7.60
C GLY A 76 -2.46 21.85 6.99
N ARG A 77 -1.35 21.10 6.92
CA ARG A 77 -0.11 21.52 6.26
C ARG A 77 -0.23 21.46 4.74
N TRP A 78 -0.84 20.43 4.17
CA TRP A 78 -1.06 20.32 2.72
C TRP A 78 -1.89 21.49 2.18
N VAL A 79 -2.90 21.93 2.95
CA VAL A 79 -3.70 23.11 2.60
C VAL A 79 -2.84 24.38 2.60
N ARG A 80 -1.99 24.59 3.63
CA ARG A 80 -1.08 25.74 3.70
C ARG A 80 -0.04 25.74 2.59
N GLU A 81 0.64 24.61 2.37
CA GLU A 81 1.61 24.44 1.29
C GLU A 81 0.96 24.63 -0.08
N GLY A 82 -0.28 24.17 -0.24
CA GLY A 82 -1.06 24.39 -1.45
C GLY A 82 -1.38 25.87 -1.71
N ALA A 83 -1.72 26.63 -0.67
CA ALA A 83 -1.92 28.08 -0.77
C ALA A 83 -0.62 28.84 -1.09
N LEU A 84 0.54 28.29 -0.72
CA LEU A 84 1.87 28.82 -1.05
C LEU A 84 2.38 28.35 -2.42
N GLY A 85 1.57 27.61 -3.19
CA GLY A 85 1.89 27.22 -4.57
C GLY A 85 2.63 25.88 -4.73
N VAL A 86 2.92 25.14 -3.66
CA VAL A 86 3.60 23.83 -3.73
C VAL A 86 2.77 22.85 -4.56
N GLY A 87 3.29 22.23 -5.61
CA GLY A 87 2.51 21.39 -6.53
C GLY A 87 1.75 20.23 -5.87
N ALA A 88 0.55 19.90 -6.39
CA ALA A 88 -0.23 18.74 -5.92
C ALA A 88 0.54 17.42 -6.07
N THR A 89 1.31 17.31 -7.16
CA THR A 89 2.24 16.20 -7.41
C THR A 89 3.30 16.09 -6.32
N SER A 90 3.93 17.20 -5.94
CA SER A 90 4.96 17.24 -4.90
C SER A 90 4.42 16.80 -3.54
N GLN A 91 3.19 17.20 -3.19
CA GLN A 91 2.53 16.83 -1.93
C GLN A 91 2.24 15.32 -1.86
N VAL A 92 1.68 14.76 -2.94
CA VAL A 92 1.33 13.33 -3.01
C VAL A 92 2.59 12.47 -3.08
N MET A 93 3.55 12.82 -3.94
CA MET A 93 4.80 12.06 -4.07
C MET A 93 5.68 12.15 -2.82
N GLY A 94 5.68 13.30 -2.13
CA GLY A 94 6.36 13.44 -0.84
C GLY A 94 5.80 12.47 0.22
N ALA A 95 4.46 12.34 0.28
CA ALA A 95 3.78 11.39 1.16
C ALA A 95 4.13 9.93 0.83
N LEU A 96 4.05 9.58 -0.45
CA LEU A 96 4.28 8.22 -0.94
C LEU A 96 5.72 7.78 -0.80
N ARG A 97 6.69 8.68 -0.96
CA ARG A 97 8.11 8.34 -0.79
C ARG A 97 8.44 8.04 0.67
N ALA A 98 7.96 8.87 1.60
CA ALA A 98 8.17 8.65 3.03
C ALA A 98 7.52 7.35 3.51
N THR A 99 6.25 7.14 3.16
CA THR A 99 5.50 5.91 3.54
C THR A 99 5.95 4.68 2.76
N GLY A 100 6.43 4.84 1.52
CA GLY A 100 6.93 3.75 0.68
C GLY A 100 8.23 3.14 1.21
N LEU A 101 9.15 3.95 1.75
CA LEU A 101 10.37 3.45 2.40
C LEU A 101 10.04 2.58 3.62
N LEU A 102 9.09 3.01 4.45
CA LEU A 102 8.57 2.19 5.55
C LEU A 102 7.90 0.92 5.02
N GLY A 103 7.18 1.01 3.90
CA GLY A 103 6.58 -0.13 3.21
C GLY A 103 7.58 -1.20 2.79
N VAL A 104 8.76 -0.80 2.30
CA VAL A 104 9.83 -1.75 1.94
C VAL A 104 10.33 -2.51 3.17
N LEU A 105 10.57 -1.82 4.29
CA LEU A 105 10.99 -2.48 5.53
C LEU A 105 9.91 -3.39 6.11
N PHE A 106 8.67 -2.91 6.11
CA PHE A 106 7.50 -3.65 6.54
C PHE A 106 7.34 -4.95 5.74
N THR A 107 7.34 -4.85 4.41
CA THR A 107 7.17 -6.01 3.51
C THR A 107 8.34 -6.98 3.61
N ALA A 108 9.57 -6.50 3.71
CA ALA A 108 10.73 -7.35 3.91
C ALA A 108 10.64 -8.17 5.21
N GLY A 109 10.29 -7.51 6.33
CA GLY A 109 10.08 -8.19 7.62
C GLY A 109 8.91 -9.16 7.61
N PHE A 110 7.80 -8.78 6.94
CA PHE A 110 6.63 -9.63 6.77
C PHE A 110 6.96 -10.90 5.98
N VAL A 111 7.62 -10.76 4.83
CA VAL A 111 8.04 -11.89 3.98
C VAL A 111 9.02 -12.80 4.71
N ALA A 112 9.99 -12.25 5.44
CA ALA A 112 10.97 -13.04 6.18
C ALA A 112 10.29 -13.99 7.18
N VAL A 113 9.35 -13.48 7.98
CA VAL A 113 8.58 -14.30 8.93
C VAL A 113 7.68 -15.30 8.21
N ALA A 114 6.96 -14.85 7.17
CA ALA A 114 6.06 -15.74 6.42
C ALA A 114 6.82 -16.94 5.83
N VAL A 115 7.99 -16.70 5.24
CA VAL A 115 8.85 -17.76 4.68
C VAL A 115 9.40 -18.67 5.79
N MET A 116 9.86 -18.12 6.93
CA MET A 116 10.30 -18.92 8.07
C MET A 116 9.19 -19.83 8.62
N MET A 117 7.92 -19.41 8.47
CA MET A 117 6.74 -20.16 8.89
C MET A 117 6.13 -21.05 7.79
N GLY A 118 6.79 -21.20 6.64
CA GLY A 118 6.42 -22.17 5.60
C GLY A 118 5.62 -21.62 4.42
N ALA A 119 5.52 -20.30 4.24
CA ALA A 119 4.88 -19.70 3.05
C ALA A 119 5.78 -19.71 1.78
N SER A 120 6.60 -20.74 1.60
CA SER A 120 7.67 -20.81 0.59
C SER A 120 7.27 -21.48 -0.73
N SER A 121 6.01 -21.85 -0.90
CA SER A 121 5.49 -22.43 -2.15
C SER A 121 5.72 -21.52 -3.36
N PRO A 122 5.43 -20.20 -3.34
CA PRO A 122 5.91 -19.30 -4.38
C PRO A 122 7.40 -18.96 -4.16
N PRO A 123 8.17 -18.67 -5.23
CA PRO A 123 9.54 -18.17 -5.09
C PRO A 123 9.56 -16.93 -4.19
N VAL A 124 10.48 -16.88 -3.22
CA VAL A 124 10.57 -15.79 -2.22
C VAL A 124 10.62 -14.41 -2.88
N GLY A 125 11.36 -14.29 -3.98
CA GLY A 125 11.42 -13.04 -4.75
C GLY A 125 10.06 -12.63 -5.33
N TRP A 126 9.26 -13.60 -5.80
CA TRP A 126 7.92 -13.33 -6.31
C TRP A 126 6.95 -12.93 -5.20
N LEU A 127 6.96 -13.66 -4.08
CA LEU A 127 6.19 -13.30 -2.89
C LEU A 127 6.49 -11.87 -2.44
N ALA A 128 7.76 -11.52 -2.34
CA ALA A 128 8.18 -10.17 -1.97
C ALA A 128 7.71 -9.11 -2.96
N LEU A 129 7.84 -9.36 -4.27
CA LEU A 129 7.39 -8.43 -5.30
C LEU A 129 5.87 -8.20 -5.28
N VAL A 130 5.09 -9.27 -5.15
CA VAL A 130 3.62 -9.19 -5.11
C VAL A 130 3.15 -8.45 -3.87
N LEU A 131 3.66 -8.80 -2.69
CA LEU A 131 3.28 -8.12 -1.45
C LEU A 131 3.73 -6.66 -1.44
N LEU A 132 4.90 -6.34 -2.01
CA LEU A 132 5.35 -4.95 -2.15
C LEU A 132 4.43 -4.16 -3.10
N ALA A 133 4.11 -4.70 -4.26
CA ALA A 133 3.19 -4.06 -5.20
C ALA A 133 1.81 -3.85 -4.57
N LEU A 134 1.33 -4.83 -3.80
CA LEU A 134 0.06 -4.75 -3.10
C LEU A 134 0.05 -3.72 -1.98
N PHE A 135 1.16 -3.58 -1.24
CA PHE A 135 1.34 -2.52 -0.26
C PHE A 135 1.25 -1.14 -0.94
N PHE A 136 1.94 -0.94 -2.07
CA PHE A 136 1.84 0.29 -2.86
C PHE A 136 0.43 0.53 -3.41
N SER A 137 -0.28 -0.53 -3.81
CA SER A 137 -1.69 -0.43 -4.18
C SER A 137 -2.55 0.05 -3.00
N GLY A 138 -2.30 -0.50 -1.81
CA GLY A 138 -2.86 -0.03 -0.56
C GLY A 138 -2.60 1.46 -0.35
N LEU A 139 -1.32 1.88 -0.39
CA LEU A 139 -0.94 3.29 -0.25
C LEU A 139 -1.73 4.20 -1.20
N GLY A 140 -1.80 3.85 -2.49
CA GLY A 140 -2.56 4.61 -3.49
C GLY A 140 -4.04 4.77 -3.13
N SER A 141 -4.69 3.69 -2.66
CA SER A 141 -6.09 3.74 -2.21
C SER A 141 -6.27 4.59 -0.94
N GLY A 142 -5.35 4.50 0.01
CA GLY A 142 -5.37 5.28 1.26
C GLY A 142 -5.22 6.78 1.02
N VAL A 143 -4.27 7.16 0.14
CA VAL A 143 -4.11 8.56 -0.28
C VAL A 143 -5.38 9.04 -0.99
N LEU A 144 -5.96 8.23 -1.88
CA LEU A 144 -7.18 8.60 -2.61
C LEU A 144 -8.35 8.84 -1.66
N VAL A 145 -8.61 7.92 -0.73
CA VAL A 145 -9.70 8.07 0.25
C VAL A 145 -9.48 9.30 1.13
N ALA A 146 -8.27 9.48 1.67
CA ALA A 146 -7.98 10.61 2.53
C ALA A 146 -8.07 11.95 1.80
N THR A 147 -7.57 12.04 0.56
CA THR A 147 -7.68 13.24 -0.26
C THR A 147 -9.14 13.49 -0.64
N ALA A 148 -9.89 12.49 -1.12
CA ALA A 148 -11.31 12.61 -1.45
C ALA A 148 -12.11 13.15 -0.25
N MET A 149 -11.88 12.59 0.94
CA MET A 149 -12.54 12.95 2.20
C MET A 149 -11.98 14.18 2.90
N ARG A 150 -10.97 14.85 2.33
CA ARG A 150 -10.31 16.03 2.94
C ARG A 150 -9.85 15.73 4.37
N ALA A 151 -9.29 14.54 4.59
CA ALA A 151 -8.82 14.05 5.87
C ALA A 151 -9.85 14.01 7.03
N ARG A 152 -11.15 14.07 6.75
CA ARG A 152 -12.19 13.97 7.78
C ARG A 152 -12.12 12.65 8.54
N PRO A 153 -12.39 12.58 9.86
CA PRO A 153 -12.44 11.35 10.69
C PRO A 153 -13.02 10.11 10.00
N MET A 154 -14.11 10.30 9.25
CA MET A 154 -14.78 9.26 8.49
C MET A 154 -13.90 8.54 7.44
N ALA A 155 -12.80 9.14 6.97
CA ALA A 155 -11.88 8.51 6.02
C ALA A 155 -11.36 7.14 6.49
N TRP A 156 -11.17 6.94 7.80
CA TRP A 156 -10.78 5.64 8.35
C TRP A 156 -11.85 4.57 8.18
N ALA A 157 -13.12 4.93 8.41
CA ALA A 157 -14.24 4.04 8.19
C ALA A 157 -14.40 3.69 6.71
N VAL A 158 -14.14 4.67 5.82
CA VAL A 158 -14.14 4.42 4.37
C VAL A 158 -13.00 3.48 3.97
N VAL A 159 -11.78 3.67 4.49
CA VAL A 159 -10.66 2.74 4.26
C VAL A 159 -11.02 1.33 4.75
N ALA A 160 -11.56 1.20 5.96
CA ALA A 160 -12.00 -0.10 6.48
C ALA A 160 -13.08 -0.74 5.58
N GLY A 161 -14.04 0.04 5.09
CA GLY A 161 -15.04 -0.42 4.13
C GLY A 161 -14.44 -0.85 2.78
N VAL A 162 -13.45 -0.13 2.26
CA VAL A 162 -12.72 -0.52 1.05
C VAL A 162 -11.98 -1.85 1.27
N VAL A 163 -11.27 -2.01 2.38
CA VAL A 163 -10.59 -3.27 2.72
C VAL A 163 -11.59 -4.42 2.88
N GLY A 164 -12.73 -4.17 3.53
CA GLY A 164 -13.81 -5.15 3.66
C GLY A 164 -14.41 -5.57 2.31
N ALA A 165 -14.61 -4.61 1.39
CA ALA A 165 -15.09 -4.91 0.04
C ALA A 165 -14.07 -5.73 -0.77
N GLN A 166 -12.76 -5.46 -0.61
CA GLN A 166 -11.70 -6.24 -1.23
C GLN A 166 -11.68 -7.69 -0.72
N LEU A 167 -11.88 -7.88 0.58
CA LEU A 167 -12.01 -9.21 1.20
C LEU A 167 -13.25 -9.96 0.71
N ALA A 168 -14.40 -9.30 0.67
CA ALA A 168 -15.65 -9.91 0.21
C ALA A 168 -15.58 -10.35 -1.25
N ALA A 169 -14.79 -9.63 -2.07
CA ALA A 169 -14.59 -9.95 -3.48
C ALA A 169 -13.68 -11.17 -3.71
N LEU A 170 -12.91 -11.64 -2.72
CA LEU A 170 -12.07 -12.84 -2.88
C LEU A 170 -12.89 -14.08 -3.27
N GLY A 171 -14.08 -14.25 -2.67
CA GLY A 171 -14.96 -15.40 -2.93
C GLY A 171 -15.78 -15.33 -4.22
N TRP A 172 -15.61 -14.29 -5.05
CA TRP A 172 -16.37 -14.13 -6.29
C TRP A 172 -15.56 -14.67 -7.48
N ALA A 173 -15.99 -15.80 -8.05
CA ALA A 173 -15.29 -16.46 -9.16
C ALA A 173 -15.31 -15.70 -10.51
N GLY A 174 -15.90 -14.51 -10.57
CA GLY A 174 -16.01 -13.70 -11.79
C GLY A 174 -14.98 -12.57 -11.86
N ALA A 175 -14.29 -12.42 -12.98
CA ALA A 175 -13.51 -11.26 -13.46
C ALA A 175 -13.13 -10.14 -12.44
N ASN A 176 -12.49 -10.49 -11.31
CA ASN A 176 -12.04 -9.56 -10.28
C ASN A 176 -10.66 -8.96 -10.56
N TRP A 177 -10.33 -8.77 -11.83
CA TRP A 177 -9.04 -8.21 -12.27
C TRP A 177 -8.80 -6.77 -11.74
N TRP A 178 -9.85 -6.07 -11.35
CA TRP A 178 -9.81 -4.73 -10.75
C TRP A 178 -9.67 -4.74 -9.22
N VAL A 179 -9.71 -5.91 -8.58
CA VAL A 179 -9.60 -6.11 -7.12
C VAL A 179 -8.14 -6.44 -6.82
N PRO A 180 -7.33 -5.53 -6.22
CA PRO A 180 -5.91 -5.78 -5.99
C PRO A 180 -5.64 -6.98 -5.10
N VAL A 181 -6.46 -7.22 -4.06
CA VAL A 181 -6.27 -8.34 -3.13
C VAL A 181 -6.46 -9.68 -3.84
N SER A 182 -7.52 -9.81 -4.65
CA SER A 182 -7.78 -11.01 -5.47
C SER A 182 -6.72 -11.19 -6.57
N SER A 183 -6.28 -10.11 -7.20
CA SER A 183 -5.22 -10.18 -8.22
C SER A 183 -3.86 -10.56 -7.62
N ALA A 184 -3.53 -10.07 -6.42
CA ALA A 184 -2.32 -10.48 -5.72
C ALA A 184 -2.37 -11.96 -5.31
N TYR A 185 -3.50 -12.43 -4.76
CA TYR A 185 -3.72 -13.85 -4.49
C TYR A 185 -3.51 -14.70 -5.74
N ALA A 186 -4.22 -14.39 -6.84
CA ALA A 186 -4.09 -15.12 -8.10
C ALA A 186 -2.67 -15.07 -8.69
N SER A 187 -1.92 -14.00 -8.43
CA SER A 187 -0.51 -13.87 -8.81
C SER A 187 0.40 -14.80 -8.01
N LEU A 188 0.10 -15.02 -6.72
CA LEU A 188 0.83 -15.95 -5.86
C LEU A 188 0.47 -17.40 -6.23
N GLU A 189 -0.81 -17.68 -6.45
CA GLU A 189 -1.31 -18.98 -6.89
C GLU A 189 -0.67 -19.43 -8.21
N ALA A 190 -0.61 -18.55 -9.21
CA ALA A 190 0.01 -18.86 -10.51
C ALA A 190 1.51 -19.21 -10.44
N PHE A 191 2.20 -18.87 -9.34
CA PHE A 191 3.62 -19.18 -9.13
C PHE A 191 3.89 -20.19 -8.00
N GLY A 192 2.92 -20.42 -7.12
CA GLY A 192 3.01 -21.33 -5.98
C GLY A 192 2.20 -22.61 -6.14
N GLY A 193 1.32 -22.69 -7.14
CA GLY A 193 0.52 -23.87 -7.48
C GLY A 193 1.25 -24.91 -8.35
N GLU A 194 0.60 -26.03 -8.61
CA GLU A 194 1.19 -27.18 -9.33
C GLU A 194 1.57 -26.87 -10.80
N ALA A 195 0.84 -25.96 -11.44
CA ALA A 195 1.09 -25.52 -12.81
C ALA A 195 1.49 -24.04 -12.85
N VAL A 196 2.80 -23.80 -12.92
CA VAL A 196 3.35 -22.43 -12.95
C VAL A 196 2.98 -21.73 -14.26
N ASP A 197 2.22 -20.64 -14.17
CA ASP A 197 1.91 -19.74 -15.28
C ASP A 197 2.45 -18.34 -15.02
N VAL A 198 3.65 -18.10 -15.55
CA VAL A 198 4.39 -16.85 -15.41
C VAL A 198 3.64 -15.66 -16.02
N PHE A 199 2.96 -15.86 -17.15
CA PHE A 199 2.28 -14.77 -17.85
C PHE A 199 0.99 -14.37 -17.13
N ALA A 200 0.23 -15.36 -16.65
CA ALA A 200 -0.93 -15.09 -15.80
C ALA A 200 -0.51 -14.33 -14.53
N GLY A 201 0.51 -14.83 -13.80
CA GLY A 201 0.99 -14.16 -12.60
C GLY A 201 1.50 -12.74 -12.85
N ALA A 202 2.34 -12.53 -13.86
CA ALA A 202 2.84 -11.20 -14.20
C ALA A 202 1.74 -10.22 -14.63
N GLY A 203 0.74 -10.69 -15.38
CA GLY A 203 -0.42 -9.88 -15.75
C GLY A 203 -1.22 -9.42 -14.53
N ARG A 204 -1.38 -10.29 -13.53
CA ARG A 204 -2.04 -9.95 -12.26
C ARG A 204 -1.23 -8.96 -11.43
N LEU A 205 0.08 -9.15 -11.32
CA LEU A 205 0.98 -8.21 -10.67
C LEU A 205 0.90 -6.81 -11.29
N ALA A 206 0.87 -6.74 -12.63
CA ALA A 206 0.72 -5.47 -13.35
C ALA A 206 -0.62 -4.79 -13.02
N ALA A 207 -1.72 -5.55 -12.91
CA ALA A 207 -3.02 -5.01 -12.51
C ALA A 207 -3.01 -4.46 -11.07
N VAL A 208 -2.36 -5.15 -10.13
CA VAL A 208 -2.16 -4.66 -8.75
C VAL A 208 -1.40 -3.34 -8.74
N ALA A 209 -0.26 -3.28 -9.44
CA ALA A 209 0.55 -2.07 -9.52
C ALA A 209 -0.19 -0.91 -10.19
N ALA A 210 -0.94 -1.18 -11.27
CA ALA A 210 -1.74 -0.19 -11.98
C ALA A 210 -2.82 0.43 -11.08
N THR A 211 -3.49 -0.38 -10.24
CA THR A 211 -4.52 0.12 -9.33
C THR A 211 -3.95 1.11 -8.31
N GLY A 212 -2.77 0.83 -7.77
CA GLY A 212 -2.03 1.78 -6.93
C GLY A 212 -1.70 3.08 -7.66
N GLY A 213 -1.13 2.97 -8.86
CA GLY A 213 -0.81 4.12 -9.70
C GLY A 213 -2.02 5.00 -10.01
N VAL A 214 -3.17 4.40 -10.34
CA VAL A 214 -4.42 5.13 -10.59
C VAL A 214 -4.88 5.90 -9.35
N GLY A 215 -4.83 5.28 -8.16
CA GLY A 215 -5.18 5.96 -6.92
C GLY A 215 -4.30 7.19 -6.64
N VAL A 216 -3.01 7.09 -6.94
CA VAL A 216 -2.05 8.20 -6.82
C VAL A 216 -2.38 9.33 -7.80
N VAL A 217 -2.57 9.01 -9.08
CA VAL A 217 -2.89 10.00 -10.13
C VAL A 217 -4.22 10.70 -9.83
N MET A 218 -5.24 9.95 -9.41
CA MET A 218 -6.55 10.53 -9.05
C MET A 218 -6.43 11.45 -7.83
N SER A 219 -5.60 11.11 -6.86
CA SER A 219 -5.31 11.97 -5.70
C SER A 219 -4.69 13.31 -6.12
N MET A 220 -3.68 13.26 -7.01
CA MET A 220 -3.03 14.45 -7.56
C MET A 220 -4.04 15.31 -8.32
N TRP A 221 -4.85 14.69 -9.18
CA TRP A 221 -5.87 15.36 -9.96
C TRP A 221 -6.93 16.03 -9.07
N MET A 222 -7.42 15.34 -8.04
CA MET A 222 -8.39 15.90 -7.08
C MET A 222 -7.82 17.11 -6.33
N LEU A 223 -6.55 17.06 -5.93
CA LEU A 223 -5.90 18.19 -5.27
C LEU A 223 -5.69 19.36 -6.21
N ALA A 224 -5.26 19.12 -7.45
CA ALA A 224 -5.11 20.15 -8.46
C ALA A 224 -6.46 20.84 -8.78
N ARG A 225 -7.53 20.05 -8.96
CA ARG A 225 -8.91 20.52 -9.19
C ARG A 225 -9.51 21.34 -8.06
N ARG A 226 -8.96 21.29 -6.84
CA ARG A 226 -9.46 22.04 -5.69
C ARG A 226 -8.74 23.36 -5.46
N ARG A 227 -7.66 23.61 -6.21
CA ARG A 227 -6.92 24.87 -6.19
C ARG A 227 -7.46 25.91 -7.17
N TYR A 228 -8.21 25.44 -8.16
CA TYR A 228 -8.99 26.22 -9.12
C TYR A 228 -10.48 26.01 -8.84
#